data_AF-A0A2E7CQT9-F1
#
_entry.id   AF-A0A2E7CQT9-F1
#
_cell.length_a   1.000
_cell.length_b   1.000
_cell.length_c   1.000
_cell.angle_alpha   90.00
_cell.angle_beta   90.00
_cell.angle_gamma   90.00
#
_symmetry.space_group_name_H-M   'P 1'
#
loop_
_entity.id
_entity.type
_entity.pdbx_description
1 polymer ?
#
loop_
_entity_poly.entity_id
_entity_poly.type
_entity_poly.pdbx_seq_one_letter_code
_entity_poly.pdbx_strand_id
1 'polypeptide(L)'
;MAKHILHLFFLSTFSLNSWAISVDSLFLKGNENYEKGNHVEAKNNYLSIYNEGYFSKELFLNLGNSYFKIDSIPQAILFYEKGLKIAPADEDLIHNLKQCNLLIKDKNPIKKSILISELIYGFLGKSPNYWAYASIGLISLVCILILFYRISPKIKWKKINFYSAIVVFILFLFSVGLAWLSKNRIQDTNYAIMFSPSTKILVEPSENASTAYLLHEGSKVKIKTETSKWYEISFDKKVGWLKKHHIKKI
;
A
#
# COMPACT_ATOMS: atom_id res chain seq x y z
N MET A 1 33.66 22.28 24.41
CA MET A 1 33.54 20.94 23.77
C MET A 1 32.13 20.64 23.25
N ALA A 2 31.04 20.95 23.98
CA ALA A 2 29.66 20.69 23.54
C ALA A 2 29.16 21.51 22.32
N LYS A 3 29.69 22.71 22.06
CA LYS A 3 29.27 23.55 20.91
C LYS A 3 29.78 23.07 19.55
N HIS A 4 30.91 22.35 19.50
CA HIS A 4 31.48 21.85 18.24
C HIS A 4 30.84 20.54 17.76
N ILE A 5 30.29 19.74 18.68
CA ILE A 5 29.55 18.51 18.36
C ILE A 5 28.21 18.83 17.69
N LEU A 6 27.58 19.95 18.06
CA LEU A 6 26.29 20.39 17.47
C LEU A 6 26.45 20.83 16.00
N HIS A 7 27.57 21.46 15.64
CA HIS A 7 27.84 21.86 14.26
C HIS A 7 28.25 20.67 13.38
N LEU A 8 28.96 19.67 13.93
CA LEU A 8 29.28 18.43 13.21
C LEU A 8 28.04 17.57 12.92
N PHE A 9 27.00 17.64 13.77
CA PHE A 9 25.72 16.96 13.53
C PHE A 9 24.81 17.68 12.53
N PHE A 10 25.02 19.00 12.32
CA PHE A 10 24.25 19.81 11.38
C PHE A 10 24.84 19.81 9.96
N LEU A 11 26.13 19.46 9.83
CA LEU A 11 26.85 19.40 8.54
C LEU A 11 26.79 18.02 7.86
N SER A 12 26.37 16.95 8.57
CA SER A 12 26.28 15.60 8.00
C SER A 12 24.94 15.27 7.33
N THR A 13 23.95 16.18 7.38
CA THR A 13 22.61 15.98 6.79
C THR A 13 22.45 16.56 5.39
N PHE A 14 23.51 17.14 4.82
CA PHE A 14 23.51 17.73 3.48
C PHE A 14 24.21 16.83 2.44
N SER A 15 23.91 15.53 2.44
CA SER A 15 24.21 14.67 1.30
C SER A 15 23.10 14.82 0.26
N LEU A 16 23.48 15.35 -0.90
CA LEU A 16 22.64 15.72 -2.03
C LEU A 16 21.77 14.55 -2.53
N ASN A 17 20.45 14.74 -2.47
CA ASN A 17 19.43 13.92 -3.11
C ASN A 17 19.38 14.19 -4.62
N SER A 18 20.44 13.88 -5.37
CA SER A 18 20.41 14.03 -6.84
C SER A 18 19.45 13.05 -7.53
N TRP A 19 19.03 12.00 -6.83
CA TRP A 19 18.13 10.95 -7.33
C TRP A 19 16.64 11.28 -7.15
N ALA A 20 16.29 12.18 -6.22
CA ALA A 20 14.89 12.59 -6.01
C ALA A 20 14.37 13.47 -7.15
N ILE A 21 15.25 14.20 -7.83
CA ILE A 21 14.90 15.19 -8.87
C ILE A 21 14.29 14.52 -10.12
N SER A 22 14.67 13.28 -10.46
CA SER A 22 14.13 12.58 -11.65
C SER A 22 12.72 12.03 -11.44
N VAL A 23 12.47 11.42 -10.28
CA VAL A 23 11.16 10.81 -9.93
C VAL A 23 10.10 11.88 -9.76
N ASP A 24 10.40 12.94 -9.01
CA ASP A 24 9.47 14.05 -8.79
C ASP A 24 9.12 14.74 -10.13
N SER A 25 10.10 14.88 -11.02
CA SER A 25 9.85 15.43 -12.37
C SER A 25 8.94 14.53 -13.21
N LEU A 26 9.16 13.21 -13.22
CA LEU A 26 8.28 12.27 -13.92
C LEU A 26 6.86 12.28 -13.32
N PHE A 27 6.73 12.41 -12.01
CA PHE A 27 5.43 12.44 -11.34
C PHE A 27 4.64 13.69 -11.77
N LEU A 28 5.28 14.86 -11.74
CA LEU A 28 4.69 16.12 -12.19
C LEU A 28 4.32 16.09 -13.68
N LYS A 29 5.19 15.54 -14.54
CA LYS A 29 4.87 15.32 -15.96
C LYS A 29 3.69 14.37 -16.15
N GLY A 30 3.58 13.35 -15.32
CA GLY A 30 2.43 12.47 -15.27
C GLY A 30 1.15 13.23 -14.97
N ASN A 31 1.17 14.08 -13.93
CA ASN A 31 0.03 14.91 -13.53
C ASN A 31 -0.39 15.86 -14.67
N GLU A 32 0.57 16.57 -15.26
CA GLU A 32 0.34 17.50 -16.37
C GLU A 32 -0.29 16.80 -17.58
N ASN A 33 0.24 15.63 -17.98
CA ASN A 33 -0.34 14.85 -19.07
C ASN A 33 -1.76 14.36 -18.72
N TYR A 34 -1.99 13.95 -17.47
CA TYR A 34 -3.31 13.52 -17.04
C TYR A 34 -4.34 14.65 -17.13
N GLU A 35 -3.99 15.85 -16.64
CA GLU A 35 -4.84 17.05 -16.71
C GLU A 35 -5.14 17.47 -18.15
N LYS A 36 -4.17 17.30 -19.06
CA LYS A 36 -4.34 17.56 -20.51
C LYS A 36 -5.15 16.49 -21.24
N GLY A 37 -5.56 15.40 -20.58
CA GLY A 37 -6.27 14.27 -21.20
C GLY A 37 -5.35 13.27 -21.91
N ASN A 38 -4.03 13.45 -21.85
CA ASN A 38 -3.02 12.56 -22.42
C ASN A 38 -2.78 11.36 -21.49
N HIS A 39 -3.81 10.52 -21.33
CA HIS A 39 -3.83 9.47 -20.32
C HIS A 39 -2.82 8.34 -20.59
N VAL A 40 -2.45 8.10 -21.86
CA VAL A 40 -1.42 7.10 -22.22
C VAL A 40 -0.03 7.57 -21.77
N GLU A 41 0.30 8.83 -22.01
CA GLU A 41 1.54 9.49 -21.60
C GLU A 41 1.62 9.60 -20.08
N ALA A 42 0.52 10.00 -19.42
CA ALA A 42 0.43 10.02 -17.97
C ALA A 42 0.74 8.65 -17.38
N LYS A 43 0.06 7.60 -17.85
CA LYS A 43 0.33 6.21 -17.47
C LYS A 43 1.79 5.83 -17.71
N ASN A 44 2.39 6.19 -18.84
CA ASN A 44 3.79 5.88 -19.13
C ASN A 44 4.74 6.54 -18.11
N ASN A 45 4.55 7.83 -17.80
CA ASN A 45 5.37 8.54 -16.82
C ASN A 45 5.28 7.89 -15.44
N TYR A 46 4.07 7.59 -14.97
CA TYR A 46 3.90 6.91 -13.68
C TYR A 46 4.44 5.47 -13.70
N LEU A 47 4.31 4.75 -14.81
CA LEU A 47 4.80 3.37 -14.91
C LEU A 47 6.33 3.31 -14.86
N SER A 48 7.03 4.31 -15.41
CA SER A 48 8.48 4.44 -15.26
C SER A 48 8.88 4.54 -13.79
N ILE A 49 8.20 5.39 -13.01
CA ILE A 49 8.42 5.53 -11.57
C ILE A 49 8.17 4.20 -10.84
N TYR A 50 7.07 3.52 -11.18
CA TYR A 50 6.74 2.21 -10.61
C TYR A 50 7.81 1.14 -10.92
N ASN A 51 8.33 1.13 -12.14
CA ASN A 51 9.36 0.19 -12.58
C ASN A 51 10.73 0.45 -11.94
N GLU A 52 11.01 1.69 -11.53
CA GLU A 52 12.17 2.04 -10.72
C GLU A 52 12.04 1.59 -9.24
N GLY A 53 10.90 1.02 -8.85
CA GLY A 53 10.67 0.46 -7.52
C GLY A 53 10.11 1.46 -6.50
N TYR A 54 9.69 2.64 -6.95
CA TYR A 54 9.01 3.60 -6.09
C TYR A 54 7.53 3.23 -5.95
N PHE A 55 7.04 3.27 -4.71
CA PHE A 55 5.66 2.96 -4.38
C PHE A 55 5.09 4.02 -3.44
N SER A 56 3.95 4.59 -3.82
CA SER A 56 3.17 5.49 -2.97
C SER A 56 1.68 5.30 -3.26
N LYS A 57 0.84 5.75 -2.33
CA LYS A 57 -0.60 5.75 -2.53
C LYS A 57 -0.95 6.60 -3.77
N GLU A 58 -0.37 7.79 -3.87
CA GLU A 58 -0.61 8.75 -4.96
C GLU A 58 -0.22 8.15 -6.32
N LEU A 59 0.93 7.45 -6.41
CA LEU A 59 1.37 6.80 -7.63
C LEU A 59 0.39 5.70 -8.08
N PHE A 60 -0.07 4.89 -7.14
CA PHE A 60 -1.04 3.82 -7.42
C PHE A 60 -2.42 4.36 -7.79
N LEU A 61 -2.89 5.41 -7.11
CA LEU A 61 -4.12 6.11 -7.48
C LEU A 61 -4.02 6.67 -8.90
N ASN A 62 -2.92 7.35 -9.24
CA ASN A 62 -2.73 7.96 -10.55
C ASN A 62 -2.56 6.93 -11.68
N LEU A 63 -1.85 5.83 -11.43
CA LEU A 63 -1.79 4.69 -12.37
C LEU A 63 -3.19 4.11 -12.59
N GLY A 64 -3.92 3.82 -11.52
CA GLY A 64 -5.27 3.29 -11.61
C GLY A 64 -6.20 4.23 -12.39
N ASN A 65 -6.15 5.53 -12.09
CA ASN A 65 -6.93 6.56 -12.77
C ASN A 65 -6.57 6.64 -14.26
N SER A 66 -5.29 6.54 -14.61
CA SER A 66 -4.84 6.61 -16.00
C SER A 66 -5.26 5.36 -16.78
N TYR A 67 -5.12 4.17 -16.19
CA TYR A 67 -5.59 2.92 -16.80
C TYR A 67 -7.11 2.89 -16.98
N PHE A 68 -7.86 3.41 -16.01
CA PHE A 68 -9.32 3.54 -16.11
C PHE A 68 -9.73 4.41 -17.30
N LYS A 69 -9.04 5.55 -17.50
CA LYS A 69 -9.32 6.49 -18.59
C LYS A 69 -8.98 5.96 -19.99
N ILE A 70 -8.22 4.89 -20.09
CA ILE A 70 -7.89 4.20 -21.35
C ILE A 70 -8.60 2.83 -21.45
N ASP A 71 -9.70 2.65 -20.72
CA ASP A 71 -10.56 1.45 -20.69
C ASP A 71 -9.84 0.15 -20.30
N SER A 72 -8.70 0.27 -19.61
CA SER A 72 -7.89 -0.85 -19.15
C SER A 72 -8.30 -1.27 -17.74
N ILE A 73 -9.54 -1.75 -17.60
CA ILE A 73 -10.18 -2.01 -16.31
C ILE A 73 -9.39 -2.97 -15.40
N PRO A 74 -8.84 -4.12 -15.87
CA PRO A 74 -8.07 -5.01 -15.00
C PRO A 74 -6.81 -4.36 -14.40
N GLN A 75 -6.14 -3.50 -15.17
CA GLN A 75 -4.98 -2.73 -14.74
C GLN A 75 -5.39 -1.68 -13.71
N ALA A 76 -6.50 -0.98 -13.94
CA ALA A 76 -7.04 -0.01 -12.99
C ALA A 76 -7.32 -0.67 -11.64
N ILE A 77 -8.04 -1.80 -11.65
CA ILE A 77 -8.33 -2.61 -10.46
C ILE A 77 -7.04 -3.03 -9.75
N LEU A 78 -6.05 -3.55 -10.50
CA LEU A 78 -4.77 -3.98 -9.93
C LEU A 78 -4.06 -2.84 -9.17
N PHE A 79 -4.00 -1.65 -9.75
CA PHE A 79 -3.32 -0.52 -9.12
C PHE A 79 -4.12 0.08 -7.96
N TYR A 80 -5.45 0.13 -8.03
CA TYR A 80 -6.24 0.55 -6.87
C TYR A 80 -6.09 -0.42 -5.70
N GLU A 81 -6.09 -1.72 -5.97
CA GLU A 81 -5.86 -2.75 -4.95
C GLU A 81 -4.45 -2.65 -4.33
N LYS A 82 -3.42 -2.37 -5.13
CA LYS A 82 -2.07 -2.05 -4.63
C LYS A 82 -2.07 -0.78 -3.77
N GLY A 83 -2.80 0.25 -4.20
CA GLY A 83 -3.07 1.46 -3.43
C GLY A 83 -3.63 1.16 -2.05
N LEU A 84 -4.67 0.34 -1.98
CA LEU A 84 -5.35 -0.03 -0.73
C LEU A 84 -4.51 -0.91 0.18
N LYS A 85 -3.47 -1.60 -0.34
CA LYS A 85 -2.47 -2.20 0.54
C LYS A 85 -1.69 -1.14 1.33
N ILE A 86 -1.32 -0.04 0.68
CA ILE A 86 -0.58 1.07 1.32
C ILE A 86 -1.50 1.94 2.17
N ALA A 87 -2.69 2.27 1.66
CA ALA A 87 -3.67 3.14 2.31
C ALA A 87 -5.07 2.47 2.35
N PRO A 88 -5.29 1.49 3.24
CA PRO A 88 -6.55 0.74 3.34
C PRO A 88 -7.84 1.55 3.52
N ALA A 89 -7.73 2.77 4.06
CA ALA A 89 -8.86 3.65 4.37
C ALA A 89 -8.95 4.85 3.42
N ASP A 90 -8.24 4.83 2.29
CA ASP A 90 -8.26 5.93 1.33
C ASP A 90 -9.58 5.93 0.52
N GLU A 91 -10.33 7.02 0.64
CA GLU A 91 -11.68 7.13 0.07
C GLU A 91 -11.67 7.11 -1.46
N ASP A 92 -10.69 7.76 -2.09
CA ASP A 92 -10.57 7.83 -3.55
C ASP A 92 -10.27 6.43 -4.14
N LEU A 93 -9.30 5.72 -3.56
CA LEU A 93 -9.00 4.35 -3.96
C LEU A 93 -10.19 3.41 -3.79
N ILE A 94 -10.90 3.48 -2.66
CA ILE A 94 -12.10 2.68 -2.40
C ILE A 94 -13.19 3.00 -3.41
N HIS A 95 -13.43 4.29 -3.66
CA HIS A 95 -14.44 4.75 -4.61
C HIS A 95 -14.13 4.27 -6.02
N ASN A 96 -12.91 4.49 -6.52
CA ASN A 96 -12.54 4.17 -7.89
C ASN A 96 -12.49 2.66 -8.14
N LEU A 97 -12.03 1.88 -7.15
CA LEU A 97 -12.11 0.42 -7.20
C LEU A 97 -13.57 -0.05 -7.28
N LYS A 98 -14.46 0.56 -6.50
CA LYS A 98 -15.90 0.25 -6.56
C LYS A 98 -16.47 0.54 -7.95
N GLN A 99 -16.12 1.66 -8.57
CA GLN A 99 -16.55 1.98 -9.93
C GLN A 99 -16.06 0.92 -10.94
N CYS A 100 -14.79 0.53 -10.89
CA CYS A 100 -14.27 -0.52 -11.78
C CYS A 100 -15.01 -1.86 -11.59
N ASN A 101 -15.30 -2.24 -10.35
CA ASN A 101 -16.02 -3.47 -10.05
C ASN A 101 -17.48 -3.47 -10.52
N LEU A 102 -18.07 -2.30 -10.83
CA LEU A 102 -19.39 -2.24 -11.47
C LEU A 102 -19.32 -2.60 -12.96
N LEU A 103 -18.16 -2.45 -13.59
CA LEU A 103 -17.94 -2.67 -15.03
C LEU A 103 -17.53 -4.11 -15.36
N ILE A 104 -17.03 -4.88 -14.39
CA ILE A 104 -16.61 -6.27 -14.64
C ILE A 104 -17.82 -7.22 -14.73
N LYS A 105 -17.68 -8.26 -15.55
CA LYS A 105 -18.75 -9.25 -15.80
C LYS A 105 -19.01 -10.14 -14.59
N ASP A 106 -17.95 -10.69 -14.01
CA ASP A 106 -18.07 -11.61 -12.89
C ASP A 106 -18.09 -10.84 -11.58
N LYS A 107 -19.30 -10.60 -11.08
CA LYS A 107 -19.52 -9.99 -9.78
C LYS A 107 -19.20 -11.03 -8.71
N ASN A 108 -17.99 -10.98 -8.18
CA ASN A 108 -17.78 -11.55 -6.86
C ASN A 108 -18.61 -10.70 -5.90
N PRO A 109 -19.45 -11.26 -5.01
CA PRO A 109 -19.81 -10.51 -3.83
C PRO A 109 -18.48 -10.18 -3.19
N ILE A 110 -18.02 -8.93 -3.33
CA ILE A 110 -16.97 -8.41 -2.48
C ILE A 110 -17.56 -8.68 -1.10
N LYS A 111 -17.11 -9.76 -0.46
CA LYS A 111 -17.41 -9.98 0.93
C LYS A 111 -16.88 -8.71 1.52
N LYS A 112 -17.81 -7.85 1.93
CA LYS A 112 -17.61 -6.87 2.98
C LYS A 112 -16.65 -7.53 3.97
N SER A 113 -15.34 -7.31 3.83
CA SER A 113 -14.51 -7.20 5.02
C SER A 113 -14.90 -5.92 5.78
N ILE A 114 -15.86 -5.17 5.24
CA ILE A 114 -16.72 -4.12 5.81
C ILE A 114 -17.53 -4.62 7.04
N LEU A 115 -17.08 -5.65 7.77
CA LEU A 115 -17.63 -6.00 9.09
C LEU A 115 -16.61 -5.90 10.22
N ILE A 116 -15.34 -5.59 9.95
CA ILE A 116 -14.34 -5.32 11.00
C ILE A 116 -14.09 -3.81 11.06
N SER A 117 -15.13 -3.10 11.52
CA SER A 117 -15.28 -1.67 11.84
C SER A 117 -14.44 -0.62 11.07
N GLU A 118 -15.13 0.38 10.53
CA GLU A 118 -14.57 1.66 10.08
C GLU A 118 -13.64 2.30 11.13
N LEU A 119 -13.83 1.97 12.41
CA LEU A 119 -12.96 2.36 13.52
C LEU A 119 -11.59 1.62 13.51
N ILE A 120 -11.60 0.30 13.27
CA ILE A 120 -10.39 -0.53 13.16
C ILE A 120 -9.64 -0.20 11.87
N TYR A 121 -10.32 -0.03 10.73
CA TYR A 121 -9.63 0.40 9.50
C TYR A 121 -9.22 1.87 9.53
N GLY A 122 -9.95 2.76 10.20
CA GLY A 122 -9.56 4.16 10.36
C GLY A 122 -8.30 4.33 11.23
N PHE A 123 -8.24 3.62 12.37
CA PHE A 123 -7.10 3.67 13.28
C PHE A 123 -5.97 2.70 12.88
N LEU A 124 -6.25 1.40 12.71
CA LEU A 124 -5.26 0.36 12.38
C LEU A 124 -5.02 0.17 10.87
N GLY A 125 -5.78 0.84 10.01
CA GLY A 125 -5.54 0.87 8.55
C GLY A 125 -4.71 2.07 8.11
N LYS A 126 -4.07 2.81 9.03
CA LYS A 126 -3.04 3.77 8.67
C LYS A 126 -1.82 3.05 8.06
N SER A 127 -1.20 3.71 7.09
CA SER A 127 -0.03 3.18 6.38
C SER A 127 1.13 2.92 7.34
N PRO A 128 2.07 2.01 7.01
CA PRO A 128 3.28 1.82 7.81
C PRO A 128 4.06 3.13 8.02
N ASN A 129 4.05 4.01 7.00
CA ASN A 129 4.71 5.31 7.06
C ASN A 129 4.09 6.24 8.09
N TYR A 130 2.75 6.24 8.24
CA TYR A 130 2.09 7.03 9.28
C TYR A 130 2.59 6.64 10.67
N TRP A 131 2.63 5.34 10.97
CA TRP A 131 3.14 4.84 12.25
C TRP A 131 4.64 5.07 12.42
N ALA A 132 5.42 5.02 11.35
CA ALA A 132 6.84 5.36 11.38
C ALA A 132 7.07 6.84 11.75
N TYR A 133 6.34 7.77 11.13
CA TYR A 133 6.43 9.19 11.46
C TYR A 133 5.95 9.48 12.88
N ALA A 134 4.86 8.83 13.33
CA ALA A 134 4.40 8.92 14.71
C ALA A 134 5.47 8.43 15.69
N SER A 135 6.13 7.29 15.39
CA SER A 135 7.23 6.78 16.21
C SER A 135 8.42 7.73 16.27
N ILE A 136 8.78 8.39 15.16
CA ILE A 136 9.84 9.41 15.12
C ILE A 136 9.46 10.61 16.01
N GLY A 137 8.24 11.12 15.90
CA GLY A 137 7.75 12.22 16.74
C GLY A 137 7.75 11.86 18.23
N LEU A 138 7.27 10.66 18.57
CA LEU A 138 7.21 10.16 19.95
C LEU A 138 8.61 9.98 20.56
N ILE A 139 9.58 9.41 19.82
CA ILE A 139 10.94 9.25 20.35
C ILE A 139 11.65 10.61 20.52
N SER A 140 11.43 11.56 19.62
CA SER A 140 11.91 12.94 19.80
C SER A 140 11.32 13.58 21.06
N LEU A 141 10.03 13.37 21.33
CA LEU A 141 9.39 13.86 22.54
C LEU A 141 9.96 13.20 23.82
N VAL A 142 10.27 11.90 23.79
CA VAL A 142 10.97 11.23 24.89
C VAL A 142 12.33 11.89 25.16
N CYS A 143 13.12 12.19 24.12
CA CYS A 143 14.38 12.89 24.27
C CYS A 143 14.20 14.27 24.91
N ILE A 144 13.20 15.04 24.50
CA ILE A 144 12.88 16.36 25.08
C ILE A 144 12.51 16.23 26.57
N LEU A 145 11.68 15.26 26.93
CA LEU A 145 11.28 15.02 28.33
C LEU A 145 12.48 14.61 29.20
N ILE A 146 13.41 13.81 28.67
CA ILE A 146 14.66 13.47 29.35
C ILE A 146 15.54 14.71 29.55
N LEU A 147 15.63 15.61 28.56
CA LEU A 147 16.35 16.87 28.69
C LEU A 147 15.72 17.75 29.78
N PHE A 148 14.40 17.89 29.80
CA PHE A 148 13.71 18.65 30.84
C PHE A 148 13.83 18.00 32.22
N TYR A 149 13.85 16.67 32.32
CA TYR A 149 14.18 15.97 33.57
C TYR A 149 15.57 16.36 34.09
N ARG A 150 16.57 16.46 33.22
CA ARG A 150 17.95 16.84 33.60
C ARG A 150 18.08 18.30 34.05
N ILE A 151 17.40 19.22 33.38
CA ILE A 151 17.52 20.67 33.63
C ILE A 151 16.61 21.13 34.78
N SER A 152 15.52 20.41 35.04
CA SER A 152 14.53 20.80 36.07
C SER A 152 15.16 20.90 37.47
N PRO A 153 15.12 22.08 38.13
CA PRO A 153 15.71 22.23 39.46
C PRO A 153 14.82 21.66 40.57
N LYS A 154 13.50 21.69 40.40
CA LYS A 154 12.53 21.23 41.42
C LYS A 154 12.20 19.75 41.26
N ILE A 155 12.15 19.03 42.39
CA ILE A 155 11.83 17.58 42.41
C ILE A 155 10.46 17.25 41.80
N LYS A 156 9.46 18.13 41.96
CA LYS A 156 8.12 17.97 41.37
C LYS A 156 8.19 17.83 39.85
N TRP A 157 8.91 18.74 39.17
CA TRP A 157 9.05 18.73 37.72
C TRP A 157 9.90 17.57 37.22
N LYS A 158 10.94 17.16 37.98
CA LYS A 158 11.68 15.93 37.66
C LYS A 158 10.77 14.70 37.65
N LYS A 159 9.93 14.52 38.67
CA LYS A 159 8.98 13.39 38.72
C LYS A 159 8.01 13.41 37.54
N ILE A 160 7.40 14.57 37.25
CA ILE A 160 6.47 14.73 36.12
C ILE A 160 7.15 14.33 34.80
N ASN A 161 8.31 14.93 34.48
CA ASN A 161 9.01 14.66 33.23
C ASN A 161 9.44 13.19 33.10
N PHE A 162 9.88 12.56 34.20
CA PHE A 162 10.26 11.16 34.22
C PHE A 162 9.08 10.21 33.93
N TYR A 163 7.97 10.38 34.65
CA TYR A 163 6.79 9.53 34.44
C TYR A 163 6.14 9.79 33.07
N SER A 164 6.12 11.05 32.60
CA SER A 164 5.68 11.38 31.24
C SER A 164 6.57 10.71 30.19
N ALA A 165 7.89 10.69 30.37
CA ALA A 165 8.81 10.04 29.43
C ALA A 165 8.55 8.53 29.34
N ILE A 166 8.25 7.86 30.46
CA ILE A 166 7.88 6.44 30.49
C ILE A 166 6.58 6.20 29.70
N VAL A 167 5.54 7.00 29.95
CA VAL A 167 4.26 6.87 29.24
C VAL A 167 4.45 7.08 27.73
N VAL A 168 5.15 8.13 27.32
CA VAL A 168 5.42 8.41 25.90
C VAL A 168 6.29 7.32 25.28
N PHE A 169 7.24 6.74 26.02
CA PHE A 169 8.05 5.62 25.55
C PHE A 169 7.22 4.35 25.31
N ILE A 170 6.25 4.05 26.18
CA ILE A 170 5.30 2.94 25.97
C ILE A 170 4.47 3.19 24.70
N LEU A 171 3.98 4.42 24.49
CA LEU A 171 3.26 4.80 23.26
C LEU A 171 4.14 4.68 22.02
N PHE A 172 5.44 5.00 22.12
CA PHE A 172 6.40 4.77 21.05
C PHE A 172 6.53 3.28 20.69
N LEU A 173 6.70 2.40 21.68
CA LEU A 173 6.77 0.96 21.44
C LEU A 173 5.48 0.43 20.79
N PHE A 174 4.33 0.92 21.23
CA PHE A 174 3.04 0.58 20.63
C PHE A 174 2.98 1.03 19.15
N SER A 175 3.39 2.26 18.84
CA SER A 175 3.45 2.79 17.47
C SER A 175 4.38 1.97 16.57
N VAL A 176 5.55 1.55 17.07
CA VAL A 176 6.47 0.65 16.35
C VAL A 176 5.83 -0.71 16.09
N GLY A 177 5.15 -1.29 17.09
CA GLY A 177 4.41 -2.54 16.93
C GLY A 177 3.32 -2.45 15.86
N LEU A 178 2.59 -1.33 15.81
CA LEU A 178 1.59 -1.07 14.78
C LEU A 178 2.20 -0.90 13.39
N ALA A 179 3.35 -0.23 13.26
CA ALA A 179 4.09 -0.13 12.00
C ALA A 179 4.47 -1.52 11.47
N TRP A 180 4.94 -2.40 12.35
CA TRP A 180 5.31 -3.78 12.00
C TRP A 180 4.08 -4.61 11.58
N LEU A 181 2.99 -4.56 12.34
CA LEU A 181 1.74 -5.24 11.98
C LEU A 181 1.17 -4.74 10.64
N SER A 182 1.22 -3.42 10.41
CA SER A 182 0.78 -2.80 9.15
C SER A 182 1.65 -3.28 7.98
N LYS A 183 2.97 -3.34 8.16
CA LYS A 183 3.91 -3.84 7.14
C LYS A 183 3.65 -5.31 6.78
N ASN A 184 3.46 -6.17 7.78
CA ASN A 184 3.20 -7.60 7.53
C ASN A 184 1.88 -7.83 6.78
N ARG A 185 0.87 -6.98 7.00
CA ARG A 185 -0.40 -7.03 6.26
C ARG A 185 -0.21 -6.77 4.76
N ILE A 186 0.67 -5.82 4.39
CA ILE A 186 0.95 -5.50 2.98
C ILE A 186 1.55 -6.71 2.24
N GLN A 187 2.35 -7.51 2.95
CA GLN A 187 3.02 -8.68 2.40
C GLN A 187 2.10 -9.88 2.18
N ASP A 188 0.84 -9.86 2.62
CA ASP A 188 -0.13 -10.89 2.25
C ASP A 188 -0.54 -10.71 0.77
N THR A 189 0.13 -11.45 -0.12
CA THR A 189 -0.03 -11.39 -1.59
C THR A 189 -0.93 -12.48 -2.14
N ASN A 190 -1.80 -13.07 -1.32
CA ASN A 190 -2.64 -14.18 -1.73
C ASN A 190 -3.80 -13.79 -2.65
N TYR A 191 -3.76 -12.61 -3.29
CA TYR A 191 -4.78 -12.15 -4.21
C TYR A 191 -4.17 -11.76 -5.55
N ALA A 192 -4.95 -11.96 -6.61
CA ALA A 192 -4.58 -11.64 -7.97
C ALA A 192 -5.79 -11.17 -8.78
N ILE A 193 -5.53 -10.46 -9.87
CA ILE A 193 -6.54 -9.97 -10.81
C ILE A 193 -6.41 -10.72 -12.13
N MET A 194 -7.54 -11.14 -12.71
CA MET A 194 -7.62 -11.74 -14.05
C MET A 194 -7.38 -10.70 -15.14
N PHE A 195 -6.51 -11.00 -16.11
CA PHE A 195 -6.19 -10.14 -17.25
C PHE A 195 -6.62 -10.71 -18.60
N SER A 196 -6.99 -11.98 -18.65
CA SER A 196 -7.46 -12.61 -19.88
C SER A 196 -8.98 -12.43 -20.02
N PRO A 197 -9.50 -12.04 -21.21
CA PRO A 197 -10.91 -11.69 -21.40
C PRO A 197 -11.90 -12.76 -20.90
N SER A 198 -11.58 -14.03 -21.16
CA SER A 198 -12.31 -15.18 -20.65
C SER A 198 -11.35 -16.37 -20.53
N THR A 199 -11.35 -17.04 -19.38
CA THR A 199 -10.45 -18.17 -19.08
C THR A 199 -11.26 -19.32 -18.48
N LYS A 200 -11.00 -20.53 -18.99
CA LYS A 200 -11.50 -21.77 -18.40
C LYS A 200 -10.74 -22.06 -17.12
N ILE A 201 -11.46 -22.10 -16.01
CA ILE A 201 -10.94 -22.57 -14.74
C ILE A 201 -11.13 -24.08 -14.69
N LEU A 202 -10.06 -24.81 -14.43
CA LEU A 202 -10.01 -26.26 -14.51
C LEU A 202 -10.21 -26.91 -13.14
N VAL A 203 -10.70 -28.15 -13.12
CA VAL A 203 -10.88 -28.91 -11.86
C VAL A 203 -9.52 -29.33 -11.27
N GLU A 204 -8.52 -29.54 -12.12
CA GLU A 204 -7.17 -30.00 -11.74
C GLU A 204 -6.09 -29.29 -12.59
N PRO A 205 -4.80 -29.28 -12.17
CA PRO A 205 -3.72 -28.56 -12.87
C PRO A 205 -3.20 -29.34 -14.10
N SER A 206 -4.08 -29.65 -15.04
CA SER A 206 -3.79 -30.41 -16.26
C SER A 206 -4.43 -29.75 -17.48
N GLU A 207 -3.75 -29.76 -18.63
CA GLU A 207 -4.29 -29.22 -19.89
C GLU A 207 -5.55 -29.96 -20.37
N ASN A 208 -5.67 -31.24 -20.01
CA ASN A 208 -6.79 -32.11 -20.41
C ASN A 208 -7.92 -32.14 -19.37
N ALA A 209 -7.81 -31.34 -18.31
CA ALA A 209 -8.80 -31.29 -17.25
C ALA A 209 -10.13 -30.76 -17.76
N SER A 210 -11.23 -31.23 -17.16
CA SER A 210 -12.55 -30.66 -17.39
C SER A 210 -12.61 -29.22 -16.85
N THR A 211 -13.44 -28.40 -17.51
CA THR A 211 -13.68 -27.01 -17.08
C THR A 211 -14.67 -27.00 -15.93
N ALA A 212 -14.26 -26.42 -14.80
CA ALA A 212 -15.13 -26.20 -13.65
C ALA A 212 -16.08 -25.01 -13.87
N TYR A 213 -15.54 -23.88 -14.35
CA TYR A 213 -16.30 -22.66 -14.67
C TYR A 213 -15.47 -21.72 -15.57
N LEU A 214 -16.11 -20.68 -16.10
CA LEU A 214 -15.44 -19.60 -16.82
C LEU A 214 -15.26 -18.39 -15.91
N LEU A 215 -14.13 -17.71 -16.05
CA LEU A 215 -13.83 -16.47 -15.34
C LEU A 215 -13.27 -15.42 -16.32
N HIS A 216 -13.70 -14.19 -16.16
CA HIS A 216 -13.41 -13.06 -17.04
C HIS A 216 -12.43 -12.08 -16.38
N GLU A 217 -11.86 -11.21 -17.20
CA GLU A 217 -10.93 -10.19 -16.75
C GLU A 217 -11.51 -9.25 -15.69
N GLY A 218 -10.62 -8.64 -14.91
CA GLY A 218 -10.96 -7.77 -13.78
C GLY A 218 -11.38 -8.51 -12.51
N SER A 219 -11.73 -9.80 -12.61
CA SER A 219 -12.08 -10.63 -11.45
C SER A 219 -10.92 -10.74 -10.46
N LYS A 220 -11.19 -10.39 -9.20
CA LYS A 220 -10.27 -10.62 -8.07
C LYS A 220 -10.43 -12.03 -7.53
N VAL A 221 -9.33 -12.77 -7.51
CA VAL A 221 -9.26 -14.17 -7.04
C VAL A 221 -8.29 -14.29 -5.88
N LYS A 222 -8.55 -15.26 -4.98
CA LYS A 222 -7.60 -15.63 -3.93
C LYS A 222 -6.74 -16.79 -4.40
N ILE A 223 -5.42 -16.65 -4.40
CA ILE A 223 -4.47 -17.75 -4.64
C ILE A 223 -4.40 -18.59 -3.36
N LYS A 224 -4.62 -19.90 -3.50
CA LYS A 224 -4.52 -20.88 -2.41
C LYS A 224 -3.17 -21.59 -2.43
N THR A 225 -2.81 -22.12 -3.58
CA THR A 225 -1.56 -22.85 -3.79
C THR A 225 -0.98 -22.52 -5.17
N GLU A 226 0.32 -22.74 -5.32
CA GLU A 226 1.02 -22.54 -6.57
C GLU A 226 1.89 -23.75 -6.90
N THR A 227 1.89 -24.15 -8.17
CA THR A 227 2.84 -25.13 -8.72
C THR A 227 3.79 -24.39 -9.68
N SER A 228 4.59 -25.11 -10.48
CA SER A 228 5.47 -24.48 -11.46
C SER A 228 4.70 -23.62 -12.47
N LYS A 229 3.61 -24.15 -13.05
CA LYS A 229 2.84 -23.52 -14.14
C LYS A 229 1.42 -23.09 -13.76
N TRP A 230 0.89 -23.55 -12.63
CA TRP A 230 -0.51 -23.36 -12.26
C TRP A 230 -0.67 -22.61 -10.94
N TYR A 231 -1.79 -21.90 -10.83
CA TYR A 231 -2.35 -21.42 -9.58
C TYR A 231 -3.63 -22.16 -9.28
N GLU A 232 -3.77 -22.64 -8.05
CA GLU A 232 -5.07 -22.94 -7.48
C GLU A 232 -5.66 -21.65 -6.93
N ILE A 233 -6.84 -21.29 -7.41
CA ILE A 233 -7.53 -20.10 -6.97
C ILE A 233 -8.85 -20.43 -6.31
N SER A 234 -9.35 -19.47 -5.54
CA SER A 234 -10.72 -19.45 -5.07
C SER A 234 -11.43 -18.18 -5.49
N PHE A 235 -12.63 -18.38 -6.04
CA PHE A 235 -13.54 -17.33 -6.48
C PHE A 235 -14.96 -17.72 -6.07
N ASP A 236 -15.66 -16.86 -5.34
CA ASP A 236 -17.01 -17.11 -4.81
C ASP A 236 -17.20 -18.51 -4.18
N LYS A 237 -16.30 -18.88 -3.26
CA LYS A 237 -16.21 -20.22 -2.60
C LYS A 237 -15.93 -21.41 -3.52
N LYS A 238 -15.94 -21.23 -4.84
CA LYS A 238 -15.48 -22.24 -5.81
C LYS A 238 -13.95 -22.26 -5.81
N VAL A 239 -13.39 -23.40 -6.17
CA VAL A 239 -11.95 -23.62 -6.29
C VAL A 239 -11.68 -24.15 -7.69
N GLY A 240 -10.52 -23.82 -8.24
CA GLY A 240 -10.04 -24.43 -9.47
C GLY A 240 -8.68 -23.89 -9.88
N TRP A 241 -8.21 -24.38 -11.01
CA TRP A 241 -6.84 -24.19 -11.47
C TRP A 241 -6.80 -23.36 -12.75
N LEU A 242 -5.78 -22.51 -12.87
CA LEU A 242 -5.47 -21.80 -14.11
C LEU A 242 -3.96 -21.58 -14.26
N LYS A 243 -3.53 -21.30 -15.48
CA LYS A 243 -2.12 -20.99 -15.78
C LYS A 243 -1.73 -19.62 -15.26
N LYS A 244 -0.52 -19.49 -14.71
CA LYS A 244 -0.06 -18.25 -14.07
C LYS A 244 -0.17 -16.99 -14.93
N HIS A 245 -0.01 -17.08 -16.25
CA HIS A 245 -0.01 -15.92 -17.14
C HIS A 245 -1.38 -15.23 -17.30
N HIS A 246 -2.48 -15.88 -16.92
CA HIS A 246 -3.81 -15.27 -17.00
C HIS A 246 -4.09 -14.25 -15.87
N ILE A 247 -3.29 -14.25 -14.81
CA ILE A 247 -3.47 -13.38 -13.65
C ILE A 247 -2.20 -12.62 -13.30
N LYS A 248 -2.35 -11.46 -12.64
CA LYS A 248 -1.24 -10.76 -11.99
C LYS A 248 -1.52 -10.63 -10.50
N LYS A 249 -0.52 -10.94 -9.67
CA LYS A 249 -0.58 -10.78 -8.22
C LYS A 249 -0.67 -9.30 -7.85
N ILE A 250 -1.40 -9.03 -6.77
CA ILE A 250 -1.54 -7.70 -6.15
C ILE A 250 -0.33 -7.43 -5.28
#